data_AF-A0A165S9I5-F1
#
_entry.id   AF-A0A165S9I5-F1
#
_cell.length_a   1.000
_cell.length_b   1.000
_cell.length_c   1.000
_cell.angle_alpha   90.00
_cell.angle_beta   90.00
_cell.angle_gamma   90.00
#
_symmetry.space_group_name_H-M   'P 1'
#
loop_
_entity.id
_entity.type
_entity.pdbx_description
1 polymer ?
#
loop_
_entity_poly.entity_id
_entity_poly.type
_entity_poly.pdbx_seq_one_letter_code
_entity_poly.pdbx_strand_id
1 'polypeptide(L)'
;MVQEKHNKLLSAIISIGLLSFLGIVVETALNITFPQLTTYFSIPISQVQWLTTGYMLVSTSLIPLGSFFLRRFRVVTLFRVSCLSFLVGTLIASFSNSFNLVLLGRLCQGIADGIALPLMFAVILDQVPKKKVGTFMGLGSLVIAFAPAVGPIYGGIIQDTFNWHFLFIILIPIIMVTWLLGELSIEQSSPVHYVPFDVRGGIFLAIFFDNDVDVYC
;
A
#
# COMPACT_ATOMS: atom_id res chain seq x y z
N MET A 1 -24.49 21.15 4.65
CA MET A 1 -23.10 21.57 4.30
C MET A 1 -22.05 21.02 5.27
N VAL A 2 -22.08 21.29 6.59
CA VAL A 2 -21.05 20.77 7.54
C VAL A 2 -21.06 19.24 7.68
N GLN A 3 -22.25 18.62 7.76
CA GLN A 3 -22.39 17.16 7.88
C GLN A 3 -21.96 16.41 6.61
N GLU A 4 -22.23 16.98 5.44
CA GLU A 4 -21.88 16.40 4.14
C GLU A 4 -20.36 16.39 3.93
N LYS A 5 -19.69 17.49 4.32
CA LYS A 5 -18.22 17.59 4.31
C LYS A 5 -17.57 16.58 5.27
N HIS A 6 -18.20 16.31 6.41
CA HIS A 6 -17.71 15.33 7.39
C HIS A 6 -17.77 13.89 6.85
N ASN A 7 -18.86 13.52 6.19
CA ASN A 7 -19.03 12.18 5.62
C ASN A 7 -18.09 11.92 4.44
N LYS A 8 -17.84 12.94 3.59
CA LYS A 8 -16.84 12.87 2.51
C LYS A 8 -15.42 12.69 3.03
N LEU A 9 -15.06 13.43 4.09
CA LEU A 9 -13.75 13.28 4.73
C LEU A 9 -13.57 11.89 5.35
N LEU A 10 -14.57 11.38 6.05
CA LEU A 10 -14.52 10.03 6.63
C LEU A 10 -14.34 8.97 5.53
N SER A 11 -15.10 9.06 4.45
CA SER A 11 -14.99 8.13 3.32
C SER A 11 -13.66 8.24 2.58
N ALA A 12 -13.07 9.44 2.47
CA ALA A 12 -11.72 9.63 1.94
C ALA A 12 -10.67 8.89 2.79
N ILE A 13 -10.70 9.07 4.11
CA ILE A 13 -9.77 8.43 5.05
C ILE A 13 -9.93 6.91 5.02
N ILE A 14 -11.17 6.42 5.03
CA ILE A 14 -11.47 4.98 4.92
C ILE A 14 -10.98 4.43 3.59
N SER A 15 -11.13 5.14 2.47
CA SER A 15 -10.67 4.67 1.16
C SER A 15 -9.15 4.55 1.10
N ILE A 16 -8.42 5.54 1.61
CA ILE A 16 -6.95 5.48 1.66
C ILE A 16 -6.48 4.38 2.63
N GLY A 17 -7.13 4.26 3.79
CA GLY A 17 -6.87 3.20 4.76
C GLY A 17 -7.17 1.80 4.21
N LEU A 18 -8.24 1.65 3.44
CA LEU A 18 -8.63 0.39 2.79
C LEU A 18 -7.60 -0.03 1.75
N LEU A 19 -7.01 0.91 0.99
CA LEU A 19 -5.93 0.59 0.06
C LEU A 19 -4.72 -0.01 0.79
N SER A 20 -4.31 0.60 1.91
CA SER A 20 -3.19 0.12 2.73
C SER A 20 -3.52 -1.22 3.40
N PHE A 21 -4.77 -1.38 3.87
CA PHE A 21 -5.30 -2.64 4.41
C PHE A 21 -5.17 -3.78 3.40
N LEU A 22 -5.55 -3.55 2.13
CA LEU A 22 -5.42 -4.57 1.09
C LEU A 22 -3.96 -4.98 0.86
N GLY A 23 -3.02 -4.03 0.89
CA GLY A 23 -1.59 -4.33 0.81
C GLY A 23 -1.13 -5.33 1.88
N ILE A 24 -1.48 -5.05 3.13
CA ILE A 24 -1.11 -5.89 4.28
C ILE A 24 -1.82 -7.26 4.23
N VAL A 25 -3.10 -7.30 3.84
CA VAL A 25 -3.84 -8.57 3.66
C VAL A 25 -3.16 -9.44 2.60
N VAL A 26 -2.77 -8.87 1.46
CA VAL A 26 -2.03 -9.63 0.43
C VAL A 26 -0.72 -10.13 0.97
N GLU A 27 0.05 -9.28 1.63
CA GLU A 27 1.37 -9.63 2.13
C GLU A 27 1.32 -10.80 3.10
N THR A 28 0.40 -10.73 4.06
CA THR A 28 0.21 -11.79 5.05
C THR A 28 -0.39 -13.05 4.45
N ALA A 29 -1.33 -12.94 3.51
CA ALA A 29 -1.90 -14.09 2.79
C ALA A 29 -0.86 -14.78 1.89
N LEU A 30 -0.01 -14.00 1.20
CA LEU A 30 0.99 -14.53 0.29
C LEU A 30 2.00 -15.41 1.03
N ASN A 31 2.42 -15.02 2.23
CA ASN A 31 3.33 -15.81 3.07
C ASN A 31 2.78 -17.22 3.37
N ILE A 32 1.45 -17.37 3.52
CA ILE A 32 0.81 -18.69 3.71
C ILE A 32 0.85 -19.53 2.42
N THR A 33 0.83 -18.86 1.26
CA THR A 33 0.80 -19.52 -0.07
C THR A 33 2.16 -19.78 -0.69
N PHE A 34 3.25 -19.47 0.00
CA PHE A 34 4.60 -19.73 -0.50
C PHE A 34 4.84 -21.19 -0.94
N PRO A 35 4.34 -22.24 -0.24
CA PRO A 35 4.50 -23.62 -0.69
C PRO A 35 3.87 -23.91 -2.06
N GLN A 36 2.74 -23.27 -2.38
CA GLN A 36 2.13 -23.37 -3.71
C GLN A 36 3.03 -22.71 -4.77
N LEU A 37 3.58 -21.53 -4.47
CA LEU A 37 4.46 -20.79 -5.39
C LEU A 37 5.79 -21.53 -5.65
N THR A 38 6.41 -22.12 -4.63
CA THR A 38 7.64 -22.92 -4.80
C THR A 38 7.41 -24.13 -5.68
N THR A 39 6.25 -24.79 -5.50
CA THR A 39 5.89 -25.97 -6.30
C THR A 39 5.55 -25.58 -7.73
N TYR A 40 4.75 -24.52 -7.92
CA TYR A 40 4.32 -24.06 -9.24
C TYR A 40 5.49 -23.59 -10.12
N PHE A 41 6.39 -22.79 -9.55
CA PHE A 41 7.54 -22.26 -10.29
C PHE A 41 8.78 -23.16 -10.25
N SER A 42 8.76 -24.24 -9.45
CA SER A 42 9.92 -25.12 -9.22
C SER A 42 11.18 -24.36 -8.77
N ILE A 43 10.99 -23.37 -7.89
CA ILE A 43 12.06 -22.52 -7.33
C ILE A 43 12.17 -22.69 -5.81
N PRO A 44 13.35 -22.48 -5.22
CA PRO A 44 13.51 -22.58 -3.77
C PRO A 44 12.72 -21.49 -3.04
N ILE A 45 12.34 -21.79 -1.79
CA ILE A 45 11.62 -20.85 -0.90
C ILE A 45 12.36 -19.53 -0.72
N SER A 46 13.69 -19.55 -0.72
CA SER A 46 14.54 -18.36 -0.62
C SER A 46 14.33 -17.40 -1.80
N GLN A 47 14.00 -17.90 -2.99
CA GLN A 47 13.62 -17.04 -4.11
C GLN A 47 12.21 -16.49 -3.90
N VAL A 48 11.24 -17.30 -3.48
CA VAL A 48 9.85 -16.85 -3.25
C VAL A 48 9.76 -15.75 -2.19
N GLN A 49 10.61 -15.79 -1.16
CA GLN A 49 10.69 -14.76 -0.13
C GLN A 49 10.93 -13.34 -0.67
N TRP A 50 11.55 -13.20 -1.84
CA TRP A 50 11.71 -11.89 -2.49
C TRP A 50 10.39 -11.19 -2.81
N LEU A 51 9.26 -11.92 -2.92
CA LEU A 51 7.93 -11.32 -3.09
C LEU A 51 7.48 -10.49 -1.88
N THR A 52 8.02 -10.78 -0.69
CA THR A 52 7.77 -10.03 0.53
C THR A 52 8.90 -9.05 0.78
N THR A 53 10.16 -9.49 0.69
CA THR A 53 11.32 -8.61 0.86
C THR A 53 11.33 -7.45 -0.13
N GLY A 54 11.12 -7.71 -1.42
CA GLY A 54 11.08 -6.68 -2.45
C GLY A 54 9.93 -5.69 -2.25
N TYR A 55 8.76 -6.19 -1.86
CA TYR A 55 7.61 -5.35 -1.51
C TYR A 55 7.96 -4.40 -0.36
N MET A 56 8.51 -4.92 0.74
CA MET A 56 8.89 -4.14 1.92
C MET A 56 9.99 -3.12 1.58
N LEU A 57 11.01 -3.51 0.80
CA LEU A 57 12.07 -2.60 0.40
C LEU A 57 11.51 -1.38 -0.35
N VAL A 58 10.61 -1.59 -1.31
CA VAL A 58 10.01 -0.49 -2.07
C VAL A 58 9.08 0.34 -1.19
N SER A 59 8.20 -0.29 -0.40
CA SER A 59 7.24 0.43 0.45
C SER A 59 7.95 1.28 1.50
N THR A 60 8.91 0.71 2.22
CA THR A 60 9.67 1.41 3.26
C THR A 60 10.56 2.52 2.72
N SER A 61 11.17 2.34 1.53
CA SER A 61 11.96 3.39 0.87
C SER A 61 11.12 4.62 0.49
N LEU A 62 9.82 4.43 0.19
CA LEU A 62 8.93 5.51 -0.23
C LEU A 62 8.25 6.24 0.92
N ILE A 63 8.11 5.62 2.10
CA ILE A 63 7.49 6.26 3.28
C ILE A 63 8.19 7.60 3.64
N PRO A 64 9.54 7.69 3.76
CA PRO A 64 10.23 8.96 4.02
C PRO A 64 9.99 10.00 2.91
N LEU A 65 9.93 9.54 1.66
CA LEU A 65 9.66 10.36 0.49
C LEU A 65 8.19 10.84 0.43
N GLY A 66 7.29 10.24 1.21
CA GLY A 66 5.91 10.67 1.39
C GLY A 66 5.79 12.16 1.71
N SER A 67 6.66 12.66 2.59
CA SER A 67 6.70 14.09 2.95
C SER A 67 7.04 15.01 1.77
N PHE A 68 7.90 14.56 0.86
CA PHE A 68 8.22 15.26 -0.39
C PHE A 68 7.03 15.19 -1.37
N PHE A 69 6.44 14.01 -1.54
CA PHE A 69 5.30 13.81 -2.44
C PHE A 69 4.11 14.69 -2.05
N LEU A 70 3.79 14.75 -0.76
CA LEU A 70 2.68 15.54 -0.22
C LEU A 70 2.87 17.05 -0.38
N ARG A 71 4.13 17.52 -0.37
CA ARG A 71 4.43 18.93 -0.64
C ARG A 71 4.32 19.23 -2.13
N ARG A 72 4.83 18.35 -2.99
CA ARG A 72 4.99 18.57 -4.43
C ARG A 72 3.73 18.31 -5.26
N PHE A 73 2.89 17.35 -4.85
CA PHE A 73 1.75 16.87 -5.62
C PHE A 73 0.43 17.02 -4.85
N ARG A 74 -0.69 16.99 -5.59
CA ARG A 74 -2.04 17.01 -4.98
C ARG A 74 -2.35 15.65 -4.36
N VAL A 75 -3.06 15.65 -3.24
CA VAL A 75 -3.51 14.43 -2.54
C VAL A 75 -4.29 13.52 -3.49
N VAL A 76 -5.21 14.09 -4.26
CA VAL A 76 -6.01 13.36 -5.27
C VAL A 76 -5.12 12.67 -6.30
N THR A 77 -4.06 13.34 -6.76
CA THR A 77 -3.12 12.76 -7.73
C THR A 77 -2.33 11.62 -7.12
N LEU A 78 -1.84 11.78 -5.88
CA LEU A 78 -1.12 10.72 -5.18
C LEU A 78 -1.99 9.49 -4.95
N PHE A 79 -3.24 9.68 -4.51
CA PHE A 79 -4.18 8.59 -4.34
C PHE A 79 -4.45 7.85 -5.65
N ARG A 80 -4.70 8.58 -6.75
CA ARG A 80 -4.90 8.01 -8.09
C ARG A 80 -3.70 7.18 -8.55
N VAL A 81 -2.49 7.71 -8.37
CA VAL A 81 -1.25 7.02 -8.73
C VAL A 81 -1.07 5.76 -7.87
N SER A 82 -1.35 5.82 -6.58
CA SER A 82 -1.32 4.65 -5.70
C SER A 82 -2.33 3.59 -6.12
N CYS A 83 -3.60 3.94 -6.35
CA CYS A 83 -4.62 3.00 -6.81
C CYS A 83 -4.25 2.38 -8.15
N LEU A 84 -3.77 3.18 -9.11
CA LEU A 84 -3.36 2.70 -10.42
C LEU A 84 -2.14 1.76 -10.31
N SER A 85 -1.13 2.12 -9.52
CA SER A 85 0.06 1.28 -9.30
C SER A 85 -0.31 -0.04 -8.61
N PHE A 86 -1.21 0.00 -7.61
CA PHE A 86 -1.69 -1.19 -6.91
C PHE A 86 -2.50 -2.09 -7.84
N LEU A 87 -3.39 -1.52 -8.65
CA LEU A 87 -4.21 -2.26 -9.60
C LEU A 87 -3.36 -2.89 -10.71
N VAL A 88 -2.45 -2.12 -11.32
CA VAL A 88 -1.54 -2.61 -12.37
C VAL A 88 -0.64 -3.70 -11.80
N GLY A 89 -0.06 -3.50 -10.61
CA GLY A 89 0.73 -4.53 -9.93
C GLY A 89 -0.05 -5.82 -9.67
N THR A 90 -1.29 -5.68 -9.21
CA THR A 90 -2.22 -6.81 -8.98
C THR A 90 -2.56 -7.53 -10.28
N LEU A 91 -2.81 -6.81 -11.38
CA LEU A 91 -3.09 -7.40 -12.68
C LEU A 91 -1.87 -8.15 -13.25
N ILE A 92 -0.68 -7.57 -13.14
CA ILE A 92 0.55 -8.22 -13.57
C ILE A 92 0.75 -9.54 -12.80
N ALA A 93 0.59 -9.51 -11.47
CA ALA A 93 0.73 -10.70 -10.63
C ALA A 93 -0.39 -11.73 -10.82
N SER A 94 -1.62 -11.29 -11.13
CA SER A 94 -2.74 -12.22 -11.34
C SER A 94 -2.59 -13.05 -12.62
N PHE A 95 -2.05 -12.47 -13.69
CA PHE A 95 -1.92 -13.11 -15.00
C PHE A 95 -0.50 -13.60 -15.29
N SER A 96 0.43 -13.49 -14.34
CA SER A 96 1.82 -13.87 -14.55
C SER A 96 2.04 -15.38 -14.53
N ASN A 97 2.69 -15.89 -15.57
CA ASN A 97 3.17 -17.29 -15.63
C ASN A 97 4.66 -17.42 -15.25
N SER A 98 5.28 -16.36 -14.72
CA SER A 98 6.69 -16.34 -14.35
C SER A 98 6.87 -15.63 -13.00
N PHE A 99 7.74 -16.18 -12.16
CA PHE A 99 8.09 -15.62 -10.86
C PHE A 99 8.52 -14.15 -10.95
N ASN A 100 9.33 -13.79 -11.95
CA ASN A 100 9.83 -12.42 -12.13
C ASN A 100 8.70 -11.42 -12.40
N LEU A 101 7.64 -11.84 -13.08
CA LEU A 101 6.47 -10.99 -13.32
C LEU A 101 5.64 -10.83 -12.03
N VAL A 102 5.48 -11.89 -11.23
CA VAL A 102 4.86 -11.78 -9.90
C VAL A 102 5.63 -10.80 -9.04
N LEU A 103 6.97 -10.92 -9.01
CA LEU A 103 7.85 -10.03 -8.27
C LEU A 103 7.68 -8.58 -8.74
N LEU A 104 7.70 -8.32 -10.04
CA LEU A 104 7.47 -6.98 -10.60
C LEU A 104 6.11 -6.42 -10.18
N GLY A 105 5.05 -7.23 -10.22
CA GLY A 105 3.73 -6.85 -9.72
C GLY A 105 3.73 -6.47 -8.24
N ARG A 106 4.49 -7.21 -7.42
CA ARG A 106 4.67 -6.92 -5.99
C ARG A 106 5.45 -5.63 -5.75
N LEU A 107 6.50 -5.36 -6.52
CA LEU A 107 7.21 -4.08 -6.45
C LEU A 107 6.26 -2.91 -6.76
N CYS A 108 5.42 -3.03 -7.79
CA CYS A 108 4.40 -2.01 -8.12
C CYS A 108 3.36 -1.81 -7.00
N GLN A 109 2.94 -2.88 -6.32
CA GLN A 109 2.08 -2.77 -5.13
C GLN A 109 2.81 -2.07 -3.97
N GLY A 110 4.10 -2.35 -3.77
CA GLY A 110 4.93 -1.68 -2.77
C GLY A 110 4.99 -0.17 -2.98
N ILE A 111 5.01 0.30 -4.23
CA ILE A 111 4.95 1.74 -4.55
C ILE A 111 3.65 2.36 -4.02
N ALA A 112 2.54 1.69 -4.26
CA ALA A 112 1.24 2.18 -3.83
C ALA A 112 1.13 2.26 -2.30
N ASP A 113 1.58 1.21 -1.60
CA ASP A 113 1.51 1.13 -0.14
C ASP A 113 2.40 2.17 0.54
N GLY A 114 3.64 2.36 0.04
CA GLY A 114 4.57 3.37 0.55
C GLY A 114 4.07 4.80 0.42
N ILE A 115 3.14 5.07 -0.51
CA ILE A 115 2.49 6.38 -0.68
C ILE A 115 1.17 6.46 0.10
N ALA A 116 0.37 5.39 0.14
CA ALA A 116 -0.97 5.41 0.70
C ALA A 116 -0.98 5.67 2.21
N LEU A 117 -0.08 5.03 2.95
CA LEU A 117 0.00 5.17 4.41
C LEU A 117 0.29 6.61 4.86
N PRO A 118 1.36 7.29 4.39
CA PRO A 118 1.62 8.69 4.75
C PRO A 118 0.54 9.63 4.21
N LEU A 119 -0.08 9.31 3.07
CA LEU A 119 -1.19 10.09 2.51
C LEU A 119 -2.41 10.09 3.46
N MET A 120 -2.74 8.95 4.06
CA MET A 120 -3.84 8.84 5.02
C MET A 120 -3.63 9.79 6.21
N PHE A 121 -2.46 9.72 6.84
CA PHE A 121 -2.14 10.56 8.00
C PHE A 121 -2.07 12.03 7.64
N ALA A 122 -1.55 12.37 6.46
CA ALA A 122 -1.50 13.75 5.98
C ALA A 122 -2.90 14.34 5.78
N VAL A 123 -3.82 13.60 5.15
CA VAL A 123 -5.21 14.03 4.97
C VAL A 123 -5.91 14.21 6.32
N ILE A 124 -5.67 13.32 7.28
CA ILE A 124 -6.20 13.45 8.64
C ILE A 124 -5.69 14.75 9.28
N LEU A 125 -4.38 14.99 9.25
CA LEU A 125 -3.78 16.16 9.90
C LEU A 125 -4.17 17.49 9.24
N ASP A 126 -4.37 17.49 7.92
CA ASP A 126 -4.72 18.68 7.14
C ASP A 126 -6.21 19.04 7.25
N GLN A 127 -7.09 18.04 7.18
CA GLN A 127 -8.52 18.29 6.99
C GLN A 127 -9.39 18.02 8.24
N VAL A 128 -8.88 17.30 9.26
CA VAL A 128 -9.62 17.04 10.50
C VAL A 128 -9.42 18.16 11.52
N PRO A 129 -10.49 18.68 12.15
CA PRO A 129 -10.36 19.64 13.25
C PRO A 129 -9.47 19.08 14.38
N LYS A 130 -8.55 19.89 14.92
CA LYS A 130 -7.56 19.47 15.94
C LYS A 130 -8.14 18.63 17.09
N LYS A 131 -9.37 18.92 17.53
CA LYS A 131 -10.06 18.19 18.62
C LYS A 131 -10.42 16.73 18.28
N LYS A 132 -10.49 16.37 16.99
CA LYS A 132 -10.91 15.05 16.49
C LYS A 132 -9.80 14.28 15.79
N VAL A 133 -8.61 14.87 15.61
CA VAL A 133 -7.46 14.24 14.91
C VAL A 133 -7.16 12.86 15.50
N GLY A 134 -7.08 12.75 16.84
CA GLY A 134 -6.83 11.47 17.50
C GLY A 134 -7.89 10.39 17.20
N THR A 135 -9.16 10.77 17.10
CA THR A 135 -10.25 9.84 16.75
C THR A 135 -10.11 9.31 15.33
N PHE A 136 -9.79 10.18 14.36
CA PHE A 136 -9.62 9.77 12.96
C PHE A 136 -8.31 8.99 12.73
N MET A 137 -7.22 9.36 13.42
CA MET A 137 -6.00 8.56 13.45
C MET A 137 -6.27 7.17 14.02
N GLY A 138 -6.99 7.09 15.14
CA GLY A 138 -7.38 5.81 15.76
C GLY A 138 -8.24 4.95 14.83
N LEU A 139 -9.22 5.54 14.13
CA LEU A 139 -10.08 4.81 13.20
C LEU A 139 -9.29 4.28 12.00
N GLY A 140 -8.42 5.10 11.39
CA GLY A 140 -7.56 4.66 10.28
C GLY A 140 -6.62 3.53 10.71
N SER A 141 -5.97 3.70 11.86
CA SER A 141 -5.08 2.66 12.42
C SER A 141 -5.83 1.38 12.80
N LEU A 142 -7.08 1.48 13.26
CA LEU A 142 -7.90 0.31 13.59
C LEU A 142 -8.19 -0.53 12.34
N VAL A 143 -8.54 0.12 11.22
CA VAL A 143 -8.75 -0.59 9.94
C VAL A 143 -7.49 -1.36 9.56
N ILE A 144 -6.34 -0.71 9.59
CA ILE A 144 -5.04 -1.31 9.26
C ILE A 144 -4.67 -2.45 10.22
N ALA A 145 -4.89 -2.27 11.53
CA ALA A 145 -4.55 -3.26 12.55
C ALA A 145 -5.35 -4.57 12.41
N PHE A 146 -6.51 -4.54 11.75
CA PHE A 146 -7.28 -5.74 11.44
C PHE A 146 -6.71 -6.54 10.26
N ALA A 147 -5.90 -5.93 9.39
CA ALA A 147 -5.39 -6.58 8.18
C ALA A 147 -4.62 -7.89 8.45
N PRO A 148 -3.68 -7.96 9.42
CA PRO A 148 -2.92 -9.17 9.68
C PRO A 148 -3.77 -10.32 10.23
N ALA A 149 -4.94 -10.05 10.81
CA ALA A 149 -5.86 -11.09 11.24
C ALA A 149 -6.65 -11.69 10.06
N VAL A 150 -6.99 -10.86 9.06
CA VAL A 150 -7.73 -11.28 7.87
C VAL A 150 -6.83 -12.02 6.88
N GLY A 151 -5.56 -11.61 6.78
CA GLY A 151 -4.57 -12.19 5.87
C GLY A 151 -4.45 -13.71 5.90
N PRO A 152 -4.13 -14.34 7.04
CA PRO A 152 -3.98 -15.80 7.12
C PRO A 152 -5.27 -16.57 6.82
N ILE A 153 -6.43 -16.01 7.17
CA ILE A 153 -7.73 -16.61 6.84
C ILE A 153 -7.91 -16.62 5.32
N TYR A 154 -7.66 -15.48 4.68
CA TYR A 154 -7.71 -15.35 3.22
C TYR A 154 -6.68 -16.27 2.54
N GLY A 155 -5.42 -16.20 2.97
CA GLY A 155 -4.32 -17.01 2.43
C GLY A 155 -4.52 -18.50 2.62
N GLY A 156 -5.08 -18.95 3.75
CA GLY A 156 -5.41 -20.34 4.01
C GLY A 156 -6.51 -20.87 3.08
N ILE A 157 -7.59 -20.11 2.90
CA ILE A 157 -8.66 -20.48 1.95
C ILE A 157 -8.09 -20.63 0.53
N ILE A 158 -7.22 -19.71 0.10
CA ILE A 158 -6.58 -19.83 -1.22
C ILE A 158 -5.62 -21.01 -1.28
N GLN A 159 -4.79 -21.20 -0.26
CA GLN A 159 -3.84 -22.31 -0.15
C GLN A 159 -4.52 -23.68 -0.26
N ASP A 160 -5.71 -23.84 0.33
CA ASP A 160 -6.39 -25.14 0.42
C ASP A 160 -7.35 -25.39 -0.75
N THR A 161 -7.97 -24.34 -1.31
CA THR A 161 -9.12 -24.49 -2.24
C THR A 161 -8.85 -23.97 -3.65
N PHE A 162 -7.97 -22.97 -3.80
CA PHE A 162 -7.78 -22.26 -5.07
C PHE A 162 -6.31 -22.30 -5.54
N ASN A 163 -6.09 -21.82 -6.75
CA ASN A 163 -4.74 -21.54 -7.25
C ASN A 163 -4.25 -20.19 -6.68
N TRP A 164 -2.95 -20.06 -6.42
CA TRP A 164 -2.30 -18.83 -5.95
C TRP A 164 -2.64 -17.58 -6.77
N HIS A 165 -2.97 -17.69 -8.07
CA HIS A 165 -3.46 -16.55 -8.88
C HIS A 165 -4.67 -15.84 -8.26
N PHE A 166 -5.55 -16.59 -7.56
CA PHE A 166 -6.74 -16.05 -6.91
C PHE A 166 -6.43 -15.15 -5.71
N LEU A 167 -5.19 -15.18 -5.18
CA LEU A 167 -4.71 -14.18 -4.22
C LEU A 167 -4.80 -12.76 -4.77
N PHE A 168 -4.60 -12.60 -6.09
CA PHE A 168 -4.59 -11.30 -6.73
C PHE A 168 -5.95 -10.99 -7.38
N ILE A 169 -6.57 -11.97 -8.03
CA ILE A 169 -7.82 -11.78 -8.79
C ILE A 169 -8.96 -11.28 -7.90
N ILE A 170 -9.13 -11.85 -6.70
CA ILE A 170 -10.24 -11.49 -5.79
C ILE A 170 -10.12 -10.06 -5.28
N LEU A 171 -8.90 -9.50 -5.27
CA LEU A 171 -8.67 -8.14 -4.79
C LEU A 171 -8.97 -7.08 -5.83
N ILE A 172 -8.87 -7.41 -7.12
CA ILE A 172 -9.19 -6.49 -8.23
C ILE A 172 -10.52 -5.76 -8.01
N PRO A 173 -11.66 -6.44 -7.76
CA PRO A 173 -12.92 -5.73 -7.51
C PRO A 173 -12.89 -4.86 -6.26
N ILE A 174 -12.18 -5.27 -5.21
CA ILE A 174 -12.09 -4.50 -3.95
C ILE A 174 -11.23 -3.24 -4.16
N ILE A 175 -10.14 -3.33 -4.93
CA ILE A 175 -9.30 -2.21 -5.34
C ILE A 175 -10.13 -1.22 -6.16
N MET A 176 -10.95 -1.72 -7.10
CA MET A 176 -11.82 -0.88 -7.94
C MET A 176 -12.87 -0.14 -7.10
N VAL A 177 -13.49 -0.81 -6.12
CA VAL A 177 -14.41 -0.17 -5.17
C VAL A 177 -13.68 0.89 -4.34
N THR A 178 -12.49 0.56 -3.84
CA THR A 178 -11.66 1.49 -3.06
C THR A 178 -11.31 2.74 -3.87
N TRP A 179 -10.93 2.56 -5.13
CA TRP A 179 -10.63 3.66 -6.04
C TRP A 179 -11.87 4.52 -6.30
N LEU A 180 -13.01 3.90 -6.63
CA LEU A 180 -14.25 4.63 -6.87
C LEU A 180 -14.70 5.45 -5.65
N LEU A 181 -14.62 4.87 -4.44
CA LEU A 181 -14.93 5.58 -3.21
C LEU A 181 -13.99 6.77 -2.99
N GLY A 182 -12.69 6.60 -3.26
CA GLY A 182 -11.74 7.69 -3.15
C GLY A 182 -11.96 8.81 -4.17
N GLU A 183 -12.34 8.48 -5.42
CA GLU A 183 -12.67 9.50 -6.44
C GLU A 183 -13.86 10.38 -6.06
N LEU A 184 -14.87 9.79 -5.40
CA LEU A 184 -16.07 10.50 -5.00
C LEU A 184 -15.88 11.35 -3.73
N SER A 185 -14.89 11.00 -2.91
CA SER A 185 -14.75 11.53 -1.55
C SER A 185 -13.52 12.41 -1.32
N ILE A 186 -12.42 12.18 -2.05
CA ILE A 186 -11.17 12.92 -1.84
C ILE A 186 -11.27 14.28 -2.52
N GLU A 187 -11.56 15.31 -1.73
CA GLU A 187 -11.51 16.70 -2.17
C GLU A 187 -10.16 17.34 -1.79
N GLN A 188 -9.54 18.03 -2.75
CA GLN A 188 -8.31 18.78 -2.51
C GLN A 188 -8.64 20.02 -1.67
N SER A 189 -8.23 20.03 -0.39
CA SER A 189 -8.50 21.15 0.52
C SER A 189 -7.35 22.17 0.61
N SER A 190 -6.09 21.77 0.37
CA SER A 190 -4.91 22.62 0.58
C SER A 190 -4.18 22.99 -0.72
N PRO A 191 -3.61 24.20 -0.84
CA PRO A 191 -2.82 24.62 -2.00
C PRO A 191 -1.49 23.86 -2.05
N VAL A 192 -1.04 23.50 -3.26
CA VAL A 192 0.24 22.80 -3.47
C VAL A 192 1.39 23.82 -3.42
N HIS A 193 2.48 23.53 -2.72
CA HIS A 193 3.68 24.35 -2.70
C HIS A 193 4.82 23.67 -3.45
N TYR A 194 5.44 24.38 -4.40
CA TYR A 194 6.57 23.84 -5.15
C TYR A 194 7.79 23.70 -4.23
N VAL A 195 8.20 22.46 -3.94
CA VAL A 195 9.44 22.16 -3.21
C VAL A 195 10.35 21.39 -4.16
N PRO A 196 11.57 21.86 -4.46
CA PRO A 196 12.52 21.12 -5.28
C PRO A 196 12.93 19.82 -4.56
N PHE A 197 13.18 18.76 -5.34
CA PHE A 197 13.61 17.47 -4.81
C PHE A 197 15.02 17.61 -4.22
N ASP A 198 15.17 17.31 -2.93
CA ASP A 198 16.47 17.31 -2.26
C ASP A 198 17.20 15.99 -2.55
N VAL A 199 17.95 15.99 -3.65
CA VAL A 199 18.78 14.86 -4.11
C VAL A 199 19.78 14.45 -3.04
N ARG A 200 20.29 15.39 -2.22
CA ARG A 200 21.28 15.08 -1.18
C ARG A 200 20.63 14.33 -0.02
N GLY A 201 19.40 14.71 0.37
CA GLY A 201 18.61 13.97 1.35
C GLY A 201 18.23 12.56 0.88
N GLY A 202 17.90 12.39 -0.40
CA GLY A 202 17.65 11.08 -1.00
C GLY A 202 18.88 10.16 -0.97
N ILE A 203 20.07 10.70 -1.26
CA ILE A 203 21.33 9.95 -1.18
C ILE A 203 21.68 9.59 0.27
N PHE A 204 21.46 10.50 1.24
CA PHE A 204 21.69 10.20 2.65
C PHE A 204 20.75 9.11 3.20
N LEU A 205 19.48 9.11 2.80
CA LEU A 205 18.55 8.03 3.15
C LEU A 205 19.01 6.69 2.56
N ALA A 206 19.42 6.67 1.29
CA ALA A 206 19.95 5.45 0.67
C ALA A 206 21.19 4.91 1.40
N ILE A 207 22.13 5.78 1.78
CA ILE A 207 23.34 5.41 2.54
C ILE A 207 23.01 4.96 3.96
N PHE A 208 22.00 5.55 4.60
CA PHE A 208 21.56 5.14 5.94
C PHE A 208 20.97 3.72 5.94
N PHE A 209 20.10 3.41 4.97
CA PHE A 209 19.57 2.06 4.79
C PHE A 209 20.65 1.03 4.42
N ASP A 210 21.74 1.46 3.77
CA ASP A 210 22.90 0.61 3.47
C ASP A 210 23.74 0.32 4.73
N ASN A 211 23.90 1.30 5.62
CA ASN A 211 24.72 1.16 6.84
C ASN A 211 24.04 0.38 7.98
N ASP A 212 22.71 0.34 8.05
CA ASP A 212 22.00 -0.43 9.10
C ASP A 212 22.01 -1.97 8.85
N VAL A 213 22.42 -2.42 7.66
CA VAL A 213 22.57 -3.85 7.35
C VAL A 213 23.86 -4.43 7.97
N ASP A 214 24.88 -3.61 8.21
CA ASP A 214 26.18 -4.06 8.73
C ASP A 214 26.26 -4.11 10.27
N VAL A 215 25.25 -3.63 11.00
CA VAL A 215 25.29 -3.53 12.48
C VAL A 215 24.76 -4.80 13.18
N TYR A 216 24.20 -5.76 12.44
CA TYR A 216 23.65 -7.01 12.99
C TYR A 216 24.24 -8.30 12.39
N CYS A 217 25.41 -8.25 11.75
CA CYS A 217 26.18 -9.44 11.36
C CYS A 217 27.43 -9.60 12.22
#